data_AF-A0A7V4BS73-F1
#
_entry.id   AF-A0A7V4BS73-F1
#
_cell.length_a   1.000
_cell.length_b   1.000
_cell.length_c   1.000
_cell.angle_alpha   90.00
_cell.angle_beta   90.00
_cell.angle_gamma   90.00
#
_symmetry.space_group_name_H-M   'P 1'
#
loop_
_entity.id
_entity.type
_entity.pdbx_description
1 polymer ?
#
loop_
_entity_poly.entity_id
_entity_poly.type
_entity_poly.pdbx_seq_one_letter_code
_entity_poly.pdbx_strand_id
1 'polypeptide(L)' 'VTLELYNNLGALIERITISNSTDRVCISMKDRKEGLYILKINDKNSPQCYKVIKQ' A
#
# COMPACT_ATOMS: atom_id res chain seq x y z
N VAL A 1 2.80 3.98 -11.74
CA VAL A 1 2.89 2.96 -10.65
C VAL A 1 1.64 3.06 -9.81
N THR A 2 1.08 1.96 -9.31
CA THR A 2 -0.01 2.02 -8.33
C THR A 2 0.42 1.42 -6.99
N LEU A 3 0.04 2.06 -5.89
CA LEU A 3 0.15 1.50 -4.55
C LEU A 3 -1.23 1.06 -4.11
N GLU A 4 -1.34 -0.14 -3.58
CA GLU A 4 -2.59 -0.72 -3.11
C GLU A 4 -2.37 -1.31 -1.72
N LEU A 5 -3.14 -0.83 -0.73
CA LEU A 5 -3.08 -1.32 0.63
C LEU A 5 -4.33 -2.15 0.94
N TYR A 6 -4.11 -3.38 1.40
CA TYR A 6 -5.15 -4.34 1.75
C TYR A 6 -5.13 -4.64 3.25
N ASN A 7 -6.28 -4.95 3.83
CA ASN A 7 -6.35 -5.52 5.18
C ASN A 7 -6.02 -7.03 5.17
N ASN A 8 -5.96 -7.63 6.36
CA ASN A 8 -5.72 -9.06 6.56
C ASN A 8 -6.79 -9.99 5.97
N LEU A 9 -7.98 -9.46 5.64
CA LEU A 9 -9.05 -10.20 4.97
C LEU A 9 -8.95 -10.12 3.43
N GLY A 10 -7.94 -9.41 2.90
CA GLY A 10 -7.76 -9.21 1.47
C GLY A 10 -8.65 -8.11 0.88
N ALA A 11 -9.36 -7.33 1.71
CA ALA A 11 -10.13 -6.19 1.22
C ALA A 11 -9.20 -5.00 0.92
N LEU A 12 -9.37 -4.40 -0.26
CA LEU A 12 -8.66 -3.18 -0.65
C LEU A 12 -9.14 -2.01 0.22
N ILE A 13 -8.21 -1.34 0.88
CA ILE A 13 -8.49 -0.19 1.76
C ILE A 13 -8.19 1.12 1.03
N GLU A 14 -7.08 1.16 0.30
CA GLU A 14 -6.64 2.39 -0.37
C GLU A 14 -5.85 2.06 -1.62
N ARG A 15 -6.02 2.89 -2.66
CA ARG A 15 -5.25 2.85 -3.89
C ARG A 15 -4.76 4.26 -4.24
N ILE A 16 -3.47 4.37 -4.54
CA ILE A 16 -2.87 5.62 -5.01
C ILE A 16 -2.19 5.37 -6.36
N THR A 17 -2.51 6.19 -7.36
CA THR A 17 -1.85 6.15 -8.67
C THR A 17 -0.76 7.21 -8.70
N ILE A 18 0.47 6.78 -8.92
CA ILE A 18 1.64 7.66 -9.11
C ILE A 18 1.90 7.80 -10.60
N SER A 19 1.70 9.01 -11.10
CA SER A 19 1.91 9.38 -12.51
C SER A 19 3.33 9.88 -12.78
N ASN A 20 4.03 10.40 -11.77
CA ASN A 20 5.39 10.95 -11.92
C ASN A 20 6.38 10.26 -10.98
N SER A 21 7.53 9.82 -11.49
CA SER A 21 8.47 8.96 -10.77
C SER A 21 9.27 9.66 -9.66
N THR A 22 9.19 10.98 -9.58
CA THR A 22 9.83 11.79 -8.52
C THR A 22 8.95 12.00 -7.30
N ASP A 23 7.68 11.63 -7.36
CA ASP A 23 6.73 11.91 -6.29
C ASP A 23 6.96 10.97 -5.10
N ARG A 24 7.14 11.56 -3.92
CA ARG A 24 7.07 10.81 -2.67
C ARG A 24 5.61 10.70 -2.26
N VAL A 25 5.14 9.46 -2.10
CA VAL A 25 3.78 9.16 -1.64
C VAL A 25 3.84 8.50 -0.28
N CYS A 26 2.96 8.93 0.61
CA CYS A 26 2.84 8.36 1.95
C CYS A 26 1.42 7.80 2.14
N ILE A 27 1.32 6.62 2.75
CA ILE A 27 0.06 6.06 3.20
C ILE A 27 0.03 6.18 4.72
N SER A 28 -0.91 6.97 5.24
CA SER A 28 -1.04 7.14 6.69
C SER A 28 -1.65 5.87 7.32
N MET A 29 -1.01 5.39 8.38
CA MET A 29 -1.49 4.28 9.20
C MET A 29 -2.14 4.75 10.50
N LYS A 30 -2.15 6.06 10.80
CA LYS A 30 -2.51 6.61 12.13
C LYS A 30 -3.86 6.13 12.64
N ASP A 31 -4.92 6.26 11.83
CA ASP A 31 -6.30 5.97 12.25
C ASP A 31 -6.76 4.55 11.89
N ARG A 32 -5.86 3.72 11.36
CA ARG A 32 -6.18 2.32 11.01
C ARG A 32 -6.16 1.43 12.24
N LYS A 33 -6.94 0.37 12.24
CA LYS A 33 -6.90 -0.63 13.33
C LYS A 33 -5.53 -1.30 13.39
N GLU A 34 -5.09 -1.69 14.59
CA GLU A 34 -3.94 -2.58 14.74
C GLU A 34 -4.16 -3.88 13.96
N GLY A 35 -3.06 -4.49 13.52
CA GLY A 35 -3.09 -5.74 12.80
C GLY A 35 -2.28 -5.75 11.51
N LEU A 36 -2.62 -6.72 10.67
CA LEU A 36 -1.87 -7.05 9.47
C LEU A 36 -2.46 -6.36 8.23
N TYR A 37 -1.58 -5.76 7.45
CA TYR A 37 -1.88 -5.17 6.15
C TYR A 37 -0.89 -5.68 5.09
N ILE A 38 -1.32 -5.62 3.83
CA ILE A 38 -0.50 -5.98 2.67
C ILE A 38 -0.43 -4.77 1.75
N LEU A 39 0.78 -4.24 1.54
CA LEU A 39 1.03 -3.17 0.59
C LEU A 39 1.57 -3.79 -0.72
N LYS A 40 0.86 -3.59 -1.81
CA LYS A 40 1.32 -3.94 -3.16
C LYS A 40 1.72 -2.68 -3.90
N ILE A 41 2.90 -2.70 -4.50
CA ILE A 41 3.36 -1.68 -5.44
C ILE A 41 3.32 -2.33 -6.82
N ASN A 42 2.32 -1.99 -7.62
CA ASN A 42 2.22 -2.46 -8.99
C ASN A 42 2.94 -1.45 -9.91
N ASP A 43 4.22 -1.73 -10.13
CA ASP A 43 4.97 -1.17 -11.24
C ASP A 43 5.09 -2.22 -12.36
N LYS A 44 4.97 -1.78 -13.62
CA LYS A 44 4.93 -2.69 -14.78
C LYS A 44 6.20 -3.54 -14.88
N ASN A 45 7.33 -3.01 -14.42
CA ASN A 45 8.64 -3.64 -14.53
C ASN A 45 9.09 -4.31 -13.23
N SER A 46 8.56 -3.89 -12.08
CA SER A 46 8.97 -4.40 -10.77
C SER A 46 7.81 -4.37 -9.77
N PRO A 47 6.86 -5.32 -9.84
CA PRO A 47 5.83 -5.43 -8.83
C PRO A 47 6.44 -5.88 -7.50
N GLN A 48 6.07 -5.21 -6.41
CA GLN A 48 6.55 -5.50 -5.06
C GLN A 48 5.39 -5.71 -4.11
N CYS A 49 5.59 -6.53 -3.09
CA CYS A 49 4.59 -6.85 -2.09
C CYS A 49 5.23 -6.85 -0.70
N TYR A 50 4.64 -6.10 0.22
CA TYR A 50 5.15 -5.89 1.58
C TYR A 50 4.10 -6.25 2.61
N LYS A 51 4.56 -6.96 3.64
CA LYS A 51 3.79 -7.20 4.86
C LYS A 51 3.97 -6.01 5.79
N VAL A 52 2.87 -5.38 6.21
CA VAL A 52 2.89 -4.24 7.13
C VAL A 52 2.16 -4.64 8.41
N ILE A 53 2.85 -4.59 9.55
CA ILE A 53 2.28 -4.93 10.86
C ILE A 53 2.14 -3.62 11.63
N LYS A 54 0.90 -3.23 11.92
CA LYS A 54 0.62 -2.12 12.84
C LYS A 54 0.48 -2.68 14.25
N GLN A 55 1.37 -2.23 15.13
CA GLN A 55 1.37 -2.46 16.57
C GLN A 55 0.79 -1.26 17.31
#